data_AF-A0A9D7TVW6-F1
#
_entry.id   AF-A0A9D7TVW6-F1
#
_cell.length_a   1.000
_cell.length_b   1.000
_cell.length_c   1.000
_cell.angle_alpha   90.00
_cell.angle_beta   90.00
_cell.angle_gamma   90.00
#
_symmetry.space_group_name_H-M   'P 1'
#
loop_
_entity.id
_entity.type
_entity.pdbx_description
1 polymer ?
#
loop_
_entity_poly.entity_id
_entity_poly.type
_entity_poly.pdbx_seq_one_letter_code
_entity_poly.pdbx_strand_id
1 'polypeptide(L)'
;MSNVAQVIVMAPVISSVAVALHIDPLLLGIPMTLGASCASMLPMGTPPNAIVFASGYIKIKDMLKAGFVLNIICIIFITLFCWLLQPLVMGLK
;
A
#
# COMPACT_ATOMS: atom_id res chain seq x y z
N MET A 1 -7.68 4.34 -8.41
CA MET A 1 -8.35 4.95 -7.23
C MET A 1 -7.31 5.78 -6.50
N SER A 2 -7.68 6.91 -5.88
CA SER A 2 -6.75 7.62 -4.99
C SER A 2 -6.42 6.74 -3.79
N ASN A 3 -5.18 6.80 -3.30
CA ASN A 3 -4.71 6.03 -2.13
C ASN A 3 -5.65 6.23 -0.92
N VAL A 4 -6.12 7.46 -0.71
CA VAL A 4 -7.05 7.80 0.37
C VAL A 4 -8.41 7.12 0.18
N ALA A 5 -8.93 7.12 -1.05
CA ALA A 5 -10.21 6.45 -1.36
C ALA A 5 -10.11 4.94 -1.15
N GLN A 6 -8.98 4.32 -1.50
CA GLN A 6 -8.75 2.89 -1.28
C GLN A 6 -8.75 2.54 0.22
N VAL A 7 -8.11 3.37 1.05
CA VAL A 7 -8.09 3.18 2.52
C VAL A 7 -9.50 3.30 3.09
N ILE A 8 -10.27 4.33 2.70
CA ILE A 8 -11.63 4.54 3.22
C ILE A 8 -12.55 3.35 2.91
N VAL A 9 -12.45 2.79 1.70
CA VAL A 9 -13.25 1.64 1.28
C VAL A 9 -12.82 0.35 1.99
N MET A 10 -11.51 0.16 2.19
CA MET A 10 -10.97 -1.07 2.79
C MET A 10 -10.97 -1.08 4.32
N ALA A 11 -10.96 0.09 4.97
CA ALA A 11 -10.99 0.22 6.43
C ALA A 11 -12.12 -0.58 7.12
N PRO A 12 -13.41 -0.48 6.71
CA PRO A 12 -14.47 -1.25 7.35
C PRO A 12 -14.32 -2.77 7.12
N VAL A 13 -13.83 -3.17 5.94
CA VAL A 13 -13.58 -4.58 5.62
C VAL A 13 -12.50 -5.15 6.55
N ILE A 14 -11.37 -4.47 6.67
CA ILE A 14 -10.28 -4.89 7.55
C ILE A 14 -10.70 -4.87 9.02
N SER A 15 -11.47 -3.87 9.44
CA SER A 15 -11.98 -3.79 10.81
C SER A 15 -12.91 -4.97 11.14
N SER A 16 -13.83 -5.32 10.24
CA SER A 16 -14.72 -6.47 10.44
C SER A 16 -13.97 -7.81 10.48
N VAL A 17 -12.94 -7.97 9.65
CA VAL A 17 -12.07 -9.16 9.67
C VAL A 17 -11.27 -9.25 10.97
N ALA A 18 -10.74 -8.13 11.47
CA ALA A 18 -10.01 -8.10 12.73
C ALA A 18 -10.90 -8.48 13.93
N VAL A 19 -12.13 -7.96 13.96
CA VAL A 19 -13.14 -8.31 14.98
C VAL A 19 -13.48 -9.80 14.92
N ALA A 20 -13.64 -10.37 13.72
CA ALA A 20 -13.91 -11.80 13.55
C ALA A 20 -12.74 -12.69 13.99
N LEU A 21 -11.50 -12.20 13.88
CA LEU A 21 -10.28 -12.91 14.29
C LEU A 21 -9.88 -12.63 15.75
N HIS A 22 -10.65 -11.83 16.49
CA HIS A 22 -10.34 -11.40 17.86
C HIS A 22 -8.95 -10.74 18.01
N ILE A 23 -8.49 -10.04 16.98
CA ILE A 23 -7.22 -9.30 16.98
C ILE A 23 -7.47 -7.80 16.91
N ASP A 24 -6.54 -7.00 17.42
CA ASP A 24 -6.61 -5.55 17.31
C ASP A 24 -6.69 -5.11 15.84
N PRO A 25 -7.67 -4.29 15.43
CA PRO A 25 -7.82 -3.81 14.05
C PRO A 25 -6.59 -3.08 13.51
N LEU A 26 -5.78 -2.52 14.41
CA LEU A 26 -4.51 -1.86 14.07
C LEU A 26 -3.48 -2.83 13.48
N LEU A 27 -3.49 -4.11 13.87
CA LEU A 27 -2.57 -5.14 13.35
C LEU A 27 -2.73 -5.33 11.84
N LEU A 28 -3.96 -5.27 11.35
CA LEU A 28 -4.26 -5.39 9.93
C LEU A 28 -4.38 -4.02 9.22
N GLY A 29 -4.73 -2.96 9.96
CA GLY A 29 -4.88 -1.62 9.43
C GLY A 29 -3.56 -0.96 9.03
N ILE A 30 -2.49 -1.15 9.80
CA ILE A 30 -1.16 -0.61 9.51
C ILE A 30 -0.60 -1.15 8.17
N PRO A 31 -0.50 -2.47 7.94
CA PRO A 31 -0.06 -2.98 6.64
C PRO A 31 -0.98 -2.57 5.49
N MET A 32 -2.30 -2.49 5.73
CA MET A 32 -3.27 -2.07 4.71
C MET A 32 -3.03 -0.62 4.27
N THR A 33 -2.87 0.31 5.21
CA THR A 33 -2.64 1.73 4.91
C THR A 33 -1.30 1.98 4.23
N LEU A 34 -0.25 1.25 4.64
CA LEU A 34 1.06 1.28 3.99
C LEU A 34 0.97 0.72 2.56
N GLY A 35 0.30 -0.42 2.37
CA GLY A 35 0.09 -1.03 1.05
C GLY A 35 -0.72 -0.14 0.10
N ALA A 36 -1.76 0.52 0.61
CA ALA A 36 -2.55 1.47 -0.17
C ALA A 36 -1.73 2.70 -0.62
N SER A 37 -0.68 3.07 0.12
CA SER A 37 0.21 4.18 -0.24
C SER A 37 1.23 3.80 -1.33
N CYS A 38 1.61 2.53 -1.41
CA CYS A 38 2.63 2.04 -2.35
C CYS A 38 2.11 1.74 -3.77
N ALA A 39 0.80 1.81 -4.02
CA ALA A 39 0.20 1.43 -5.30
C ALA A 39 0.35 2.52 -6.40
N SER A 40 1.54 2.67 -6.99
CA SER A 40 1.84 3.66 -8.04
C SER A 40 2.15 3.06 -9.41
N MET A 41 1.41 2.02 -9.81
CA MET A 41 1.72 1.23 -11.02
C MET A 41 1.18 1.82 -12.34
N LEU A 42 0.29 2.82 -12.25
CA LEU A 42 -0.37 3.44 -13.40
C LEU A 42 -0.20 4.97 -13.37
N PRO A 43 -0.17 5.65 -14.54
CA PRO A 43 -0.03 7.09 -14.63
C PRO A 43 -1.17 7.85 -13.94
N MET A 44 -2.34 7.22 -13.79
CA MET A 44 -3.50 7.75 -13.07
C MET A 44 -3.40 7.67 -11.54
N GLY A 45 -2.33 7.10 -10.98
CA GLY A 45 -2.20 6.89 -9.54
C GLY A 45 -1.81 8.15 -8.75
N THR A 46 -0.88 8.94 -9.27
CA THR A 46 -0.33 10.12 -8.57
C THR A 46 0.08 11.22 -9.55
N PRO A 47 -0.04 12.52 -9.18
CA PRO A 47 0.34 13.63 -10.07
C PRO A 47 1.76 13.54 -10.66
N PRO A 48 2.81 13.10 -9.91
CA PRO A 48 4.15 12.94 -10.47
C PRO A 48 4.22 11.92 -11.62
N ASN A 49 3.56 10.78 -11.50
CA ASN A 49 3.55 9.76 -12.56
C ASN A 49 2.81 10.24 -13.82
N ALA A 50 1.74 11.03 -13.66
CA ALA A 50 1.04 11.65 -14.78
C ALA A 50 1.91 12.69 -15.51
N ILE A 51 2.67 13.51 -14.78
CA ILE A 51 3.58 14.51 -15.35
C ILE A 51 4.69 13.86 -16.18
N VAL A 52 5.30 12.79 -15.65
CA VAL A 52 6.35 12.06 -16.38
C VAL A 52 5.79 11.35 -17.61
N PHE A 53 4.57 10.78 -17.54
CA PHE A 53 3.91 10.19 -18.71
C PHE A 53 3.59 11.24 -19.80
N ALA A 54 3.17 12.45 -19.39
CA ALA A 54 2.87 13.55 -20.31
C ALA A 54 4.09 14.07 -21.08
N SER A 55 5.32 13.75 -20.64
CA SER A 55 6.55 14.10 -21.35
C SER A 55 6.71 13.42 -22.73
N GLY A 56 5.95 12.35 -23.00
CA GLY A 56 6.00 11.61 -24.27
C GLY A 56 7.19 10.64 -24.41
N TYR A 57 8.14 10.67 -23.48
CA TYR A 57 9.33 9.80 -23.50
C TYR A 57 9.10 8.42 -22.89
N ILE A 58 8.06 8.24 -22.06
CA ILE A 58 7.81 6.99 -21.32
C ILE A 58 6.52 6.32 -21.80
N LYS A 59 6.59 5.05 -22.19
CA LYS A 59 5.41 4.26 -22.57
C LYS A 59 4.75 3.67 -21.34
N ILE A 60 3.46 3.39 -21.44
CA ILE A 60 2.67 2.73 -20.37
C ILE A 60 3.31 1.40 -19.95
N LYS A 61 3.91 0.65 -20.89
CA LYS A 61 4.59 -0.63 -20.62
C LYS A 61 5.82 -0.47 -19.71
N ASP A 62 6.55 0.63 -19.84
CA ASP A 62 7.75 0.89 -19.04
C ASP A 62 7.35 1.27 -17.61
N MET A 63 6.28 2.08 -17.48
CA MET A 63 5.71 2.42 -16.17
C MET A 63 5.12 1.21 -15.45
N LEU A 64 4.44 0.31 -16.17
CA LEU A 64 3.92 -0.94 -15.62
C LEU A 64 5.04 -1.82 -15.07
N LYS A 65 6.13 -1.99 -15.82
CA LYS A 65 7.26 -2.83 -15.40
C LYS A 65 8.00 -2.24 -14.20
N ALA A 66 8.28 -0.93 -14.22
CA ALA A 66 8.91 -0.24 -13.10
C ALA A 66 8.02 -0.24 -11.85
N GLY A 67 6.73 0.07 -12.01
CA GLY A 67 5.76 0.05 -10.93
C GLY A 67 5.53 -1.34 -10.34
N PHE A 68 5.56 -2.39 -11.15
CA PHE A 68 5.45 -3.77 -10.67
C PHE A 68 6.65 -4.19 -9.84
N VAL A 69 7.88 -3.87 -10.29
CA VAL A 69 9.10 -4.13 -9.52
C VAL A 69 9.08 -3.37 -8.20
N LEU A 70 8.67 -2.10 -8.21
CA LEU A 70 8.59 -1.28 -7.00
C LEU A 70 7.52 -1.80 -6.04
N ASN A 71 6.36 -2.24 -6.54
CA ASN A 71 5.33 -2.88 -5.72
C ASN A 71 5.84 -4.14 -5.02
N ILE A 72 6.59 -5.00 -5.72
CA ILE A 72 7.18 -6.20 -5.11
C ILE A 72 8.14 -5.82 -3.99
N ILE A 73 9.02 -4.84 -4.22
CA ILE A 73 9.94 -4.34 -3.19
C ILE A 73 9.14 -3.80 -2.00
N CYS A 74 8.12 -2.97 -2.24
CA CYS A 74 7.26 -2.45 -1.18
C CYS A 74 6.56 -3.55 -0.39
N ILE A 75 6.04 -4.61 -1.04
CA ILE A 75 5.43 -5.75 -0.35
C ILE A 75 6.44 -6.43 0.57
N ILE A 76 7.67 -6.67 0.09
CA ILE A 76 8.74 -7.29 0.90
C ILE A 76 9.08 -6.40 2.10
N PHE A 77 9.27 -5.09 1.88
CA PHE A 77 9.59 -4.15 2.94
C PHE A 77 8.45 -4.00 3.96
N ILE A 78 7.19 -3.89 3.51
CA ILE A 78 6.02 -3.81 4.40
C ILE A 78 5.87 -5.10 5.20
N THR A 79 6.06 -6.26 4.58
CA THR A 79 5.99 -7.55 5.27
C THR A 79 7.07 -7.64 6.34
N LEU A 80 8.31 -7.25 6.01
CA LEU A 80 9.42 -7.26 6.96
C LEU A 80 9.24 -6.23 8.08
N PHE A 81 8.68 -5.05 7.77
CA PHE A 81 8.30 -4.04 8.74
C PHE A 81 7.19 -4.53 9.68
N CYS A 82 6.14 -5.16 9.14
CA CYS A 82 5.09 -5.76 9.96
C CYS A 82 5.60 -6.95 10.79
N TRP A 83 6.64 -7.65 10.36
CA TRP A 83 7.20 -8.74 11.15
C TRP A 83 8.17 -8.26 12.24
N LEU A 84 8.89 -7.16 12.01
CA LEU A 84 9.93 -6.65 12.91
C LEU A 84 9.44 -5.52 13.85
N LEU A 85 8.66 -4.57 13.32
CA LEU A 85 8.22 -3.36 14.03
C LEU A 85 6.82 -3.48 14.63
N GLN A 86 5.92 -4.28 14.04
CA GLN A 86 4.61 -4.55 14.66
C GLN A 86 4.72 -5.19 16.06
N PRO A 87 5.58 -6.21 16.30
CA PRO A 87 5.77 -6.72 17.66
C PRO A 87 6.52 -5.74 18.58
N LEU A 88 7.29 -4.78 18.03
CA LEU A 88 7.99 -3.76 18.82
C LEU A 88 7.05 -2.61 19.25
N VAL A 89 6.15 -2.18 18.35
CA VAL A 89 5.17 -1.11 18.56
C VAL A 89 4.01 -1.59 19.45
N MET A 90 3.61 -2.86 19.31
CA MET A 90 2.60 -3.48 20.18
C MET A 90 3.20 -4.17 21.40
N GLY A 91 4.53 -4.36 21.46
CA GLY A 91 5.30 -4.89 22.59
C GLY A 91 5.46 -3.95 23.80
N LEU A 92 4.52 -3.01 23.95
CA LEU A 92 4.27 -2.29 25.20
C LEU A 92 2.91 -2.75 25.80
N LYS A 93 2.64 -4.05 25.70
CA LYS A 93 1.83 -4.87 26.62
C LYS A 93 2.11 -6.36 26.40
#